data_AF-A0A968ZYI8-F1
#
_entry.id   AF-A0A968ZYI8-F1
#
_cell.length_a   1.000
_cell.length_b   1.000
_cell.length_c   1.000
_cell.angle_alpha   90.00
_cell.angle_beta   90.00
_cell.angle_gamma   90.00
#
_symmetry.space_group_name_H-M   'P 1'
#
loop_
_entity.id
_entity.type
_entity.pdbx_description
1 polymer ?
#
loop_
_entity_poly.entity_id
_entity_poly.type
_entity_poly.pdbx_seq_one_letter_code
_entity_poly.pdbx_strand_id
1 'polypeptide(L)'
;MVSFSPDVPVSFITGIIIWLTIAITIDTTKSGSKAEARPPVIDERVALLFLSTAAVTIKITALPLLAVSILVYSLKDGLNLRRWIFSGLFSLTLLSPFIALSVISSGCPLYPSRFMCLDVPWLVEEADSIQELEMITQGVVEDSSFVQKWLYLFSSSPKLLIVLVLSCISFWLGAYFLVKAIRSGTTADIWVPAFGLSGISFLMLTSHDNILRFGIGYFLIVPCWFAVYLSKRAAYLIRSRQSDRKALPLTENQMFFFLNRHFLFWEKYVYGATVFFLGIALAICFHQPFLKKSGLLLPPLLPGATILFQEVNQISFFYPKSSPQDLLNLCWYSYLPCAASPRENVVLRNPEEGVAAGFVNK
;
A
#
# COMPACT_ATOMS: atom_id res chain seq x y z
N MET A 1 -17.86 4.33 -16.84
CA MET A 1 -16.80 3.30 -16.86
C MET A 1 -16.36 3.05 -15.42
N VAL A 2 -16.42 1.82 -14.93
CA VAL A 2 -15.87 1.46 -13.60
C VAL A 2 -14.37 1.25 -13.79
N SER A 3 -13.58 2.31 -13.62
CA SER A 3 -12.12 2.17 -13.55
C SER A 3 -11.80 1.41 -12.27
N PHE A 4 -11.43 0.12 -12.37
CA PHE A 4 -10.89 -0.61 -11.23
C PHE A 4 -9.67 0.17 -10.72
N SER A 5 -9.74 0.64 -9.47
CA SER A 5 -8.62 1.35 -8.88
C SER A 5 -7.40 0.42 -8.91
N PRO A 6 -6.18 0.92 -9.25
CA PRO A 6 -4.95 0.13 -9.19
C PRO A 6 -4.67 -0.50 -7.81
N ASP A 7 -5.39 -0.07 -6.78
CA ASP A 7 -5.35 -0.65 -5.43
C ASP A 7 -5.79 -2.12 -5.39
N VAL A 8 -6.78 -2.51 -6.20
CA VAL A 8 -7.31 -3.88 -6.21
C VAL A 8 -6.29 -4.90 -6.71
N PRO A 9 -5.68 -4.74 -7.91
CA PRO A 9 -4.67 -5.67 -8.37
C PRO A 9 -3.43 -5.69 -7.46
N VAL A 10 -2.99 -4.54 -6.92
CA VAL A 10 -1.87 -4.49 -5.98
C VAL A 10 -2.17 -5.27 -4.70
N SER A 11 -3.38 -5.14 -4.14
CA SER A 11 -3.80 -5.90 -2.95
C SER A 11 -3.84 -7.41 -3.21
N PHE A 12 -4.32 -7.81 -4.40
CA PHE A 12 -4.32 -9.22 -4.80
C PHE A 12 -2.90 -9.77 -4.95
N ILE A 13 -2.02 -9.04 -5.64
CA ILE A 13 -0.60 -9.41 -5.79
C ILE A 13 0.10 -9.47 -4.43
N THR A 14 -0.22 -8.57 -3.50
CA THR A 14 0.29 -8.59 -2.12
C THR A 14 -0.04 -9.92 -1.43
N GLY A 15 -1.29 -10.39 -1.56
CA GLY A 15 -1.70 -11.70 -1.02
C GLY A 15 -0.91 -12.86 -1.61
N ILE A 16 -0.68 -12.86 -2.94
CA ILE A 16 0.11 -13.90 -3.62
C ILE A 16 1.57 -13.86 -3.16
N ILE A 17 2.19 -12.68 -3.05
CA ILE A 17 3.57 -12.50 -2.58
C ILE A 17 3.73 -13.07 -1.16
N ILE A 18 2.80 -12.77 -0.26
CA ILE A 18 2.82 -13.29 1.12
C ILE A 18 2.68 -14.82 1.11
N TRP A 19 1.74 -15.36 0.34
CA TRP A 19 1.56 -16.80 0.22
C TRP A 19 2.79 -17.51 -0.33
N LEU A 20 3.39 -17.00 -1.41
CA LEU A 20 4.65 -17.53 -1.97
C LEU A 20 5.79 -17.45 -0.96
N THR A 21 5.90 -16.36 -0.21
CA THR A 21 6.92 -16.23 0.85
C THR A 21 6.75 -17.33 1.91
N ILE A 22 5.51 -17.62 2.31
CA ILE A 22 5.22 -18.72 3.24
C ILE A 22 5.59 -20.07 2.63
N ALA A 23 5.24 -20.33 1.36
CA ALA A 23 5.58 -21.57 0.67
C ALA A 23 7.10 -21.81 0.62
N ILE A 24 7.85 -20.82 0.12
CA ILE A 24 9.32 -20.86 0.02
C ILE A 24 9.97 -21.09 1.39
N THR A 25 9.45 -20.46 2.45
CA THR A 25 10.04 -20.58 3.79
C THR A 25 9.76 -21.93 4.44
N ILE A 26 8.61 -22.55 4.17
CA ILE A 26 8.27 -23.88 4.68
C ILE A 26 9.15 -24.96 4.03
N ASP A 27 9.30 -24.94 2.71
CA ASP A 27 9.99 -26.02 1.98
C ASP A 27 11.48 -26.11 2.32
N THR A 28 12.12 -24.99 2.65
CA THR A 28 13.54 -25.00 3.10
C THR A 28 13.79 -25.83 4.35
N THR A 29 12.77 -26.12 5.17
CA THR A 29 12.94 -26.94 6.38
C THR A 29 13.01 -28.45 6.10
N LYS A 30 12.54 -28.90 4.92
CA LYS A 30 12.46 -30.32 4.57
C LYS A 30 13.61 -30.80 3.69
N SER A 31 14.29 -29.88 3.00
CA SER A 31 15.32 -30.21 1.99
C SER A 31 16.72 -30.41 2.58
N GLY A 32 16.82 -31.11 3.71
CA GLY A 32 18.08 -31.35 4.41
C GLY A 32 18.95 -32.49 3.87
N SER A 33 18.50 -33.28 2.88
CA SER A 33 19.24 -34.53 2.55
C SER A 33 19.22 -35.03 1.10
N LYS A 34 18.91 -34.20 0.08
CA LYS A 34 19.04 -34.67 -1.32
C LYS A 34 20.06 -33.84 -2.10
N ALA A 35 21.20 -34.49 -2.33
CA ALA A 35 22.31 -34.01 -3.12
C ALA A 35 21.90 -33.76 -4.59
N GLU A 36 22.40 -32.63 -5.11
CA GLU A 36 22.95 -32.47 -6.47
C GLU A 36 22.05 -32.61 -7.69
N ALA A 37 20.92 -31.90 -7.72
CA ALA A 37 20.44 -31.34 -8.99
C ALA A 37 20.72 -29.83 -9.00
N ARG A 38 21.37 -29.31 -10.06
CA ARG A 38 21.53 -27.86 -10.24
C ARG A 38 20.12 -27.24 -10.22
N PRO A 39 19.82 -26.34 -9.27
CA PRO A 39 18.48 -25.79 -9.17
C PRO A 39 18.15 -24.99 -10.43
N PRO A 40 16.89 -25.04 -10.92
CA PRO A 40 16.50 -24.34 -12.14
C PRO A 40 16.77 -22.83 -12.02
N VAL A 41 16.94 -22.17 -13.17
CA VAL A 41 17.17 -20.71 -13.22
C VAL A 41 15.90 -19.96 -12.82
N ILE A 42 14.73 -20.49 -13.20
CA ILE A 42 13.42 -19.99 -12.80
C ILE A 42 12.92 -20.89 -11.66
N ASP A 43 12.81 -20.30 -10.48
CA ASP A 43 12.34 -20.92 -9.25
C ASP A 43 11.28 -20.00 -8.61
N GLU A 44 10.55 -20.48 -7.63
CA GLU A 44 9.50 -19.76 -6.89
C GLU A 44 10.01 -18.42 -6.32
N ARG A 45 11.31 -18.35 -6.01
CA ARG A 45 11.99 -17.15 -5.49
C ARG A 45 12.13 -16.06 -6.56
N VAL A 46 12.35 -16.44 -7.81
CA VAL A 46 12.37 -15.49 -8.94
C VAL A 46 10.94 -15.00 -9.21
N ALA A 47 9.94 -15.88 -9.09
CA ALA A 47 8.54 -15.48 -9.18
C ALA A 47 8.14 -14.45 -8.11
N LEU A 48 8.69 -14.56 -6.90
CA LEU A 48 8.49 -13.56 -5.83
C LEU A 48 9.02 -12.17 -6.22
N LEU A 49 10.24 -12.09 -6.77
CA LEU A 49 10.82 -10.83 -7.27
C LEU A 49 10.04 -10.27 -8.45
N PHE A 50 9.58 -11.15 -9.35
CA PHE A 50 8.77 -10.78 -10.50
C PHE A 50 7.45 -10.12 -10.07
N LEU A 51 6.69 -10.78 -9.20
CA LEU A 51 5.40 -10.28 -8.75
C LEU A 51 5.53 -8.97 -7.96
N SER A 52 6.57 -8.84 -7.12
CA SER A 52 6.82 -7.61 -6.38
C SER A 52 7.24 -6.46 -7.31
N THR A 53 8.06 -6.74 -8.34
CA THR A 53 8.40 -5.75 -9.38
C THR A 53 7.15 -5.31 -10.15
N ALA A 54 6.30 -6.26 -10.55
CA ALA A 54 5.04 -5.97 -11.24
C ALA A 54 4.06 -5.18 -10.36
N ALA A 55 4.02 -5.42 -9.05
CA ALA A 55 3.23 -4.61 -8.13
C ALA A 55 3.72 -3.15 -8.11
N VAL A 56 5.03 -2.93 -8.13
CA VAL A 56 5.64 -1.59 -8.18
C VAL A 56 5.33 -0.87 -9.50
N THR A 57 5.34 -1.58 -10.63
CA THR A 57 4.98 -0.98 -11.94
C THR A 57 3.52 -0.55 -12.01
N ILE A 58 2.64 -1.23 -11.28
CA ILE A 58 1.23 -0.82 -11.14
C ILE A 58 1.12 0.38 -10.19
N LYS A 59 1.88 0.36 -9.08
CA LYS A 59 1.82 1.41 -8.07
C LYS A 59 3.09 1.50 -7.22
N ILE A 60 3.67 2.68 -7.15
CA ILE A 60 4.88 2.94 -6.36
C ILE A 60 4.72 2.65 -4.86
N THR A 61 3.49 2.69 -4.33
CA THR A 61 3.21 2.31 -2.93
C THR A 61 3.45 0.83 -2.64
N ALA A 62 3.70 -0.01 -3.65
CA ALA A 62 4.11 -1.40 -3.52
C ALA A 62 5.62 -1.59 -3.28
N LEU A 63 6.42 -0.51 -3.25
CA LEU A 63 7.87 -0.55 -3.03
C LEU A 63 8.30 -1.37 -1.79
N PRO A 64 7.60 -1.31 -0.63
CA PRO A 64 7.93 -2.15 0.52
C PRO A 64 7.86 -3.65 0.23
N LEU A 65 6.94 -4.08 -0.65
CA LEU A 65 6.84 -5.49 -1.06
C LEU A 65 8.11 -5.93 -1.80
N LEU A 66 8.62 -5.08 -2.69
CA LEU A 66 9.86 -5.35 -3.42
C LEU A 66 11.05 -5.39 -2.46
N ALA A 67 11.16 -4.42 -1.55
CA ALA A 67 12.25 -4.36 -0.58
C ALA A 67 12.31 -5.63 0.30
N VAL A 68 11.17 -6.06 0.85
CA VAL A 68 11.12 -7.28 1.67
C VAL A 68 11.35 -8.54 0.82
N SER A 69 10.84 -8.59 -0.41
CA SER A 69 11.06 -9.73 -1.33
C SER A 69 12.54 -9.87 -1.71
N ILE A 70 13.24 -8.76 -1.93
CA ILE A 70 14.70 -8.73 -2.15
C ILE A 70 15.43 -9.29 -0.94
N LEU A 71 15.04 -8.91 0.28
CA LEU A 71 15.63 -9.45 1.51
C LEU A 71 15.38 -10.96 1.65
N VAL A 72 14.15 -11.43 1.42
CA VAL A 72 13.82 -12.87 1.43
C VAL A 72 14.69 -13.63 0.42
N TYR A 73 14.79 -13.10 -0.80
CA TYR A 73 15.58 -13.69 -1.87
C TYR A 73 17.07 -13.78 -1.48
N SER A 74 17.63 -12.66 -0.99
CA SER A 74 19.03 -12.53 -0.59
C SER A 74 19.43 -13.52 0.50
N LEU A 75 18.59 -13.64 1.53
CA LEU A 75 18.90 -14.46 2.71
C LEU A 75 18.70 -15.96 2.47
N LYS A 76 17.91 -16.36 1.47
CA LYS A 76 17.58 -17.78 1.22
C LYS A 76 18.40 -18.45 0.13
N ASP A 77 18.88 -17.71 -0.86
CA ASP A 77 19.66 -18.27 -1.98
C ASP A 77 21.18 -18.04 -1.85
N GLY A 78 21.59 -17.20 -0.90
CA GLY A 78 22.93 -16.62 -0.91
C GLY A 78 23.12 -15.68 -2.12
N LEU A 79 24.27 -15.02 -2.18
CA LEU A 79 24.58 -14.04 -3.25
C LEU A 79 25.06 -14.75 -4.53
N ASN A 80 24.21 -15.59 -5.14
CA ASN A 80 24.51 -16.19 -6.44
C ASN A 80 24.41 -15.13 -7.55
N LEU A 81 25.55 -14.53 -7.90
CA LEU A 81 25.64 -13.41 -8.84
C LEU A 81 24.90 -13.67 -10.16
N ARG A 82 24.97 -14.89 -10.71
CA ARG A 82 24.29 -15.23 -11.98
C ARG A 82 22.78 -15.04 -11.87
N ARG A 83 22.18 -15.46 -10.76
CA ARG A 83 20.74 -15.33 -10.53
C ARG A 83 20.34 -13.89 -10.23
N TRP A 84 21.18 -13.14 -9.52
CA TRP A 84 21.00 -11.70 -9.32
C TRP A 84 21.01 -10.92 -10.62
N ILE A 85 21.97 -11.21 -11.51
CA ILE A 85 22.04 -10.57 -12.84
C ILE A 85 20.78 -10.91 -13.64
N PHE A 86 20.36 -12.18 -13.66
CA PHE A 86 19.16 -12.59 -14.39
C PHE A 86 17.90 -11.92 -13.83
N SER A 87 17.68 -11.97 -12.52
CA SER A 87 16.55 -11.32 -11.86
C SER A 87 16.58 -9.80 -12.06
N GLY A 88 17.74 -9.17 -11.96
CA GLY A 88 17.92 -7.73 -12.17
C GLY A 88 17.62 -7.30 -13.60
N LEU A 89 18.16 -8.01 -14.61
CA LEU A 89 17.89 -7.74 -16.02
C LEU A 89 16.40 -7.92 -16.34
N PHE A 90 15.78 -8.95 -15.77
CA PHE A 90 14.37 -9.21 -15.96
C PHE A 90 13.48 -8.15 -15.30
N SER A 91 13.74 -7.80 -14.03
CA SER A 91 13.06 -6.70 -13.34
C SER A 91 13.23 -5.36 -14.08
N LEU A 92 14.41 -5.08 -14.61
CA LEU A 92 14.66 -3.89 -15.42
C LEU A 92 13.81 -3.90 -16.70
N THR A 93 13.69 -5.06 -17.36
CA THR A 93 12.86 -5.21 -18.55
C THR A 93 11.38 -4.90 -18.25
N LEU A 94 10.88 -5.36 -17.10
CA LEU A 94 9.51 -5.09 -16.62
C LEU A 94 9.29 -3.63 -16.22
N LEU A 95 10.29 -3.00 -15.60
CA LEU A 95 10.22 -1.60 -15.20
C LEU A 95 10.38 -0.65 -16.39
N SER A 96 10.97 -1.11 -17.49
CA SER A 96 11.31 -0.26 -18.63
C SER A 96 10.14 0.54 -19.22
N PRO A 97 8.91 -0.01 -19.39
CA PRO A 97 7.79 0.77 -19.92
C PRO A 97 7.36 1.87 -18.95
N PHE A 98 7.35 1.58 -17.65
CA PHE A 98 7.01 2.57 -16.62
C PHE A 98 8.05 3.70 -16.58
N ILE A 99 9.34 3.36 -16.59
CA ILE A 99 10.43 4.33 -16.61
C ILE A 99 10.36 5.19 -17.88
N ALA A 100 10.19 4.56 -19.05
CA ALA A 100 10.10 5.27 -20.32
C ALA A 100 8.92 6.25 -20.33
N LEU A 101 7.73 5.81 -19.92
CA LEU A 101 6.56 6.69 -19.81
C LEU A 101 6.77 7.82 -18.80
N SER A 102 7.44 7.55 -17.68
CA SER A 102 7.73 8.57 -16.67
C SER A 102 8.71 9.62 -17.21
N VAL A 103 9.77 9.22 -17.89
CA VAL A 103 10.73 10.13 -18.54
C VAL A 103 10.07 10.93 -19.65
N ILE A 104 9.26 10.31 -20.50
CA ILE A 104 8.58 11.00 -21.60
C ILE A 104 7.58 12.03 -21.07
N SER A 105 6.81 11.68 -20.04
CA SER A 105 5.75 12.55 -19.50
C SER A 105 6.27 13.65 -18.58
N SER A 106 7.31 13.38 -17.79
CA SER A 106 7.75 14.28 -16.72
C SER A 106 9.22 14.68 -16.78
N GLY A 107 10.00 14.12 -17.70
CA GLY A 107 11.45 14.25 -17.70
C GLY A 107 12.15 13.45 -16.58
N CYS A 108 11.40 12.82 -15.68
CA CYS A 108 11.92 12.12 -14.51
C CYS A 108 11.57 10.63 -14.54
N PRO A 109 12.54 9.71 -14.37
CA PRO A 109 12.27 8.27 -14.40
C PRO A 109 11.48 7.79 -13.17
N LEU A 110 11.52 8.53 -12.07
CA LEU A 110 10.89 8.19 -10.78
C LEU A 110 9.99 9.32 -10.26
N TYR A 111 9.23 9.96 -11.14
CA TYR A 111 8.24 10.96 -10.73
C TYR A 111 7.31 10.41 -9.62
N PRO A 112 7.02 11.16 -8.53
CA PRO A 112 7.29 12.59 -8.33
C PRO A 112 8.67 12.93 -7.75
N SER A 113 9.54 11.94 -7.52
CA SER A 113 10.91 12.22 -7.05
C SER A 113 11.70 12.89 -8.16
N ARG A 114 12.44 13.94 -7.81
CA ARG A 114 13.39 14.60 -8.73
C ARG A 114 14.69 13.82 -8.94
N PHE A 115 14.80 12.64 -8.33
CA PHE A 115 15.98 11.80 -8.46
C PHE A 115 16.15 11.35 -9.93
N MET A 116 17.29 11.72 -10.53
CA MET A 116 17.66 11.41 -11.92
C MET A 116 16.76 12.05 -13.00
N CYS A 117 16.17 13.22 -12.75
CA CYS A 117 15.51 13.96 -13.83
C CYS A 117 16.51 14.38 -14.92
N LEU A 118 16.05 14.33 -16.17
CA LEU A 118 16.79 14.84 -17.31
C LEU A 118 16.46 16.31 -17.52
N ASP A 119 17.44 17.08 -18.00
CA ASP A 119 17.24 18.46 -18.41
C ASP A 119 16.57 18.47 -19.81
N VAL A 120 15.25 18.41 -19.81
CA VAL A 120 14.42 18.35 -21.02
C VAL A 120 13.50 19.57 -21.08
N PRO A 121 13.16 20.09 -22.26
CA PRO A 121 12.45 21.37 -22.40
C PRO A 121 10.98 21.33 -21.93
N TRP A 122 10.42 20.14 -21.72
CA TRP A 122 9.09 19.95 -21.13
C TRP A 122 9.14 19.63 -19.62
N LEU A 123 10.32 19.66 -19.01
CA LEU A 123 10.46 19.59 -17.56
C LEU A 123 9.81 20.86 -17.00
N VAL A 124 8.81 20.68 -16.14
CA VAL A 124 8.18 21.81 -15.46
C VAL A 124 9.23 22.46 -14.57
N GLU A 125 9.54 23.74 -14.83
CA GLU A 125 10.52 24.48 -14.04
C GLU A 125 10.12 24.51 -12.57
N GLU A 126 11.14 24.42 -11.72
CA GLU A 126 10.96 24.35 -10.26
C GLU A 126 10.15 25.53 -9.72
N ALA A 127 10.37 26.73 -10.27
CA ALA A 127 9.65 27.94 -9.88
C ALA A 127 8.13 27.83 -10.12
N ASP A 128 7.70 27.31 -11.28
CA ASP A 128 6.28 27.17 -11.62
C ASP A 128 5.61 26.06 -10.80
N SER A 129 6.32 24.94 -10.59
CA SER A 129 5.80 23.83 -9.78
C SER A 129 5.69 24.17 -8.29
N ILE A 130 6.61 24.98 -7.74
CA ILE A 130 6.54 25.47 -6.36
C ILE A 130 5.40 26.47 -6.22
N GLN A 131 5.19 27.35 -7.19
CA GLN A 131 4.07 28.30 -7.15
C GLN A 131 2.71 27.59 -7.22
N GLU A 132 2.57 26.56 -8.06
CA GLU A 132 1.37 25.72 -8.08
C GLU A 132 1.21 24.89 -6.80
N LEU A 133 2.30 24.33 -6.26
CA LEU A 133 2.25 23.64 -4.98
C LEU A 133 1.83 24.60 -3.87
N GLU A 134 2.42 25.79 -3.77
CA GLU A 134 2.09 26.83 -2.80
C GLU A 134 0.62 27.24 -2.91
N MET A 135 0.09 27.43 -4.11
CA MET A 135 -1.35 27.72 -4.30
C MET A 135 -2.25 26.54 -3.85
N ILE A 136 -1.79 25.30 -3.97
CA ILE A 136 -2.49 24.10 -3.48
C ILE A 136 -2.30 23.92 -1.97
N THR A 137 -1.15 24.34 -1.41
CA THR A 137 -0.76 24.17 0.00
C THR A 137 -0.93 25.42 0.85
N GLN A 138 -1.50 26.52 0.35
CA GLN A 138 -1.73 27.78 1.08
C GLN A 138 -2.62 27.65 2.34
N GLY A 139 -3.08 26.44 2.70
CA GLY A 139 -3.70 26.11 3.98
C GLY A 139 -2.91 25.14 4.87
N VAL A 140 -1.71 24.71 4.50
CA VAL A 140 -0.89 23.73 5.21
C VAL A 140 0.20 24.48 5.98
N VAL A 141 0.05 24.55 7.31
CA VAL A 141 0.97 25.18 8.26
C VAL A 141 2.41 24.68 8.05
N GLU A 142 3.26 25.54 7.48
CA GLU A 142 4.61 25.23 6.99
C GLU A 142 5.62 24.88 8.09
N ASP A 143 5.39 25.29 9.34
CA ASP A 143 6.36 25.10 10.43
C ASP A 143 5.94 24.08 11.50
N SER A 144 4.91 23.29 11.24
CA SER A 144 4.51 22.26 12.20
C SER A 144 5.49 21.08 12.14
N SER A 145 6.10 20.74 13.28
CA SER A 145 6.89 19.51 13.40
C SER A 145 6.10 18.32 12.86
N PHE A 146 6.78 17.30 12.31
CA PHE A 146 6.14 16.08 11.79
C PHE A 146 5.03 15.56 12.72
N VAL A 147 5.29 15.55 14.04
CA VAL A 147 4.33 15.15 15.07
C VAL A 147 3.10 16.07 15.13
N GLN A 148 3.28 17.39 15.09
CA GLN A 148 2.17 18.34 15.09
C GLN A 148 1.31 18.22 13.82
N LYS A 149 1.93 18.03 12.65
CA LYS A 149 1.21 17.78 11.39
C LYS A 149 0.33 16.55 11.48
N TRP A 150 0.86 15.46 12.04
CA TRP A 150 0.10 14.24 12.28
C TRP A 150 -1.02 14.44 13.30
N LEU A 151 -0.74 15.10 14.43
CA LEU A 151 -1.75 15.40 15.45
C LEU A 151 -2.90 16.26 14.89
N TYR A 152 -2.58 17.26 14.06
CA TYR A 152 -3.56 18.11 13.38
C TYR A 152 -4.40 17.32 12.38
N LEU A 153 -3.77 16.49 11.54
CA LEU A 153 -4.46 15.63 10.59
C LEU A 153 -5.42 14.65 11.31
N PHE A 154 -5.00 14.09 12.44
CA PHE A 154 -5.82 13.19 13.23
C PHE A 154 -6.98 13.88 13.97
N SER A 155 -6.80 15.13 14.40
CA SER A 155 -7.91 15.89 15.02
C SER A 155 -8.93 16.36 13.97
N SER A 156 -8.47 16.60 12.74
CA SER A 156 -9.28 17.20 11.67
C SER A 156 -10.26 16.23 11.00
N SER A 157 -10.02 14.91 11.06
CA SER A 157 -10.98 13.94 10.50
C SER A 157 -11.10 12.62 11.29
N PRO A 158 -12.34 12.16 11.57
CA PRO A 158 -12.56 10.88 12.25
C PRO A 158 -12.09 9.68 11.41
N LYS A 159 -12.01 9.84 10.08
CA LYS A 159 -11.46 8.82 9.17
C LYS A 159 -10.00 8.54 9.48
N LEU A 160 -9.20 9.58 9.66
CA LEU A 160 -7.77 9.45 9.98
C LEU A 160 -7.56 8.89 11.38
N LEU A 161 -8.45 9.17 12.35
CA LEU A 161 -8.39 8.54 13.67
C LEU A 161 -8.55 7.01 13.59
N ILE A 162 -9.51 6.51 12.79
CA ILE A 162 -9.69 5.06 12.60
C ILE A 162 -8.44 4.43 11.98
N VAL A 163 -7.84 5.08 10.98
CA VAL A 163 -6.58 4.65 10.37
C VAL A 163 -5.47 4.56 11.40
N LEU A 164 -5.31 5.60 12.21
CA LEU A 164 -4.28 5.65 13.23
C LEU A 164 -4.44 4.48 14.18
N VAL A 165 -5.64 4.28 14.72
CA VAL A 165 -5.93 3.17 15.63
C VAL A 165 -5.62 1.83 14.97
N LEU A 166 -6.09 1.59 13.75
CA LEU A 166 -5.80 0.35 13.01
C LEU A 166 -4.30 0.15 12.76
N SER A 167 -3.59 1.23 12.40
CA SER A 167 -2.15 1.19 12.16
C SER A 167 -1.36 0.92 13.44
N CYS A 168 -1.74 1.52 14.57
CA CYS A 168 -1.12 1.28 15.87
C CYS A 168 -1.32 -0.16 16.32
N ILE A 169 -2.55 -0.70 16.20
CA ILE A 169 -2.84 -2.11 16.52
C ILE A 169 -2.00 -3.04 15.64
N SER A 170 -1.98 -2.79 14.33
CA SER A 170 -1.26 -3.61 13.36
C SER A 170 0.26 -3.53 13.59
N PHE A 171 0.78 -2.35 13.91
CA PHE A 171 2.18 -2.14 14.22
C PHE A 171 2.58 -2.86 15.51
N TRP A 172 1.78 -2.73 16.57
CA TRP A 172 2.03 -3.38 17.86
C TRP A 172 1.98 -4.91 17.75
N LEU A 173 0.95 -5.46 17.09
CA LEU A 173 0.86 -6.89 16.82
C LEU A 173 2.02 -7.38 15.95
N GLY A 174 2.40 -6.60 14.93
CA GLY A 174 3.46 -6.95 14.00
C GLY A 174 4.80 -7.00 14.71
N ALA A 175 5.10 -6.01 15.54
CA ALA A 175 6.31 -5.97 16.35
C ALA A 175 6.35 -7.13 17.35
N TYR A 176 5.23 -7.42 18.03
CA TYR A 176 5.13 -8.58 18.92
C TYR A 176 5.45 -9.89 18.20
N PHE A 177 4.85 -10.12 17.03
CA PHE A 177 5.11 -11.33 16.24
C PHE A 177 6.52 -11.39 15.72
N LEU A 178 7.08 -10.27 15.27
CA LEU A 178 8.45 -10.21 14.77
C LEU A 178 9.44 -10.61 15.86
N VAL A 179 9.32 -10.01 17.06
CA VAL A 179 10.18 -10.36 18.21
C VAL A 179 10.03 -11.83 18.60
N LYS A 180 8.79 -12.33 18.62
CA LYS A 180 8.51 -13.73 18.92
C LYS A 180 9.11 -14.68 17.88
N ALA A 181 8.96 -14.35 16.59
CA ALA A 181 9.46 -15.14 15.47
C ALA A 181 10.99 -15.21 15.43
N ILE A 182 11.65 -14.08 15.74
CA ILE A 182 13.11 -14.03 15.90
C ILE A 182 13.55 -14.96 17.04
N ARG A 183 12.84 -14.96 18.18
CA ARG A 183 13.15 -15.84 19.31
C ARG A 183 12.88 -17.32 19.04
N SER A 184 11.84 -17.66 18.28
CA SER A 184 11.51 -19.05 17.93
C SER A 184 12.34 -19.61 16.78
N GLY A 185 13.03 -18.76 16.01
CA GLY A 185 13.80 -19.17 14.83
C GLY A 185 12.92 -19.61 13.64
N THR A 186 11.61 -19.41 13.70
CA THR A 186 10.68 -19.79 12.63
C THR A 186 10.68 -18.73 11.53
N THR A 187 11.45 -18.97 10.46
CA THR A 187 11.67 -17.97 9.40
C THR A 187 10.39 -17.45 8.74
N ALA A 188 9.37 -18.30 8.54
CA ALA A 188 8.08 -17.88 7.96
C ALA A 188 7.37 -16.81 8.80
N ASP A 189 7.44 -16.93 10.13
CA ASP A 189 6.76 -16.04 11.07
C ASP A 189 7.42 -14.64 11.13
N ILE A 190 8.64 -14.50 10.60
CA ILE A 190 9.37 -13.21 10.54
C ILE A 190 8.88 -12.38 9.35
N TRP A 191 8.70 -13.01 8.19
CA TRP A 191 8.50 -12.28 6.93
C TRP A 191 7.10 -11.70 6.77
N VAL A 192 6.06 -12.40 7.23
CA VAL A 192 4.68 -11.89 7.11
C VAL A 192 4.49 -10.58 7.90
N PRO A 193 4.90 -10.48 9.17
CA PRO A 193 4.92 -9.20 9.88
C PRO A 193 5.84 -8.16 9.22
N ALA A 194 6.98 -8.57 8.66
CA ALA A 194 7.90 -7.63 7.99
C ALA A 194 7.25 -6.92 6.79
N PHE A 195 6.46 -7.63 5.97
CA PHE A 195 5.69 -7.01 4.89
C PHE A 195 4.66 -6.00 5.41
N GLY A 196 3.90 -6.37 6.44
CA GLY A 196 2.92 -5.47 7.05
C GLY A 196 3.56 -4.23 7.66
N LEU A 197 4.59 -4.40 8.49
CA LEU A 197 5.28 -3.30 9.16
C LEU A 197 5.99 -2.37 8.19
N SER A 198 6.72 -2.90 7.22
CA SER A 198 7.41 -2.09 6.22
C SER A 198 6.43 -1.28 5.37
N GLY A 199 5.31 -1.87 4.96
CA GLY A 199 4.24 -1.19 4.24
C GLY A 199 3.58 -0.08 5.05
N ILE A 200 3.23 -0.37 6.31
CA ILE A 200 2.66 0.61 7.24
C ILE A 200 3.62 1.78 7.44
N SER A 201 4.89 1.50 7.74
CA SER A 201 5.90 2.54 7.95
C SER A 201 6.10 3.39 6.69
N PHE A 202 6.19 2.77 5.52
CA PHE A 202 6.35 3.50 4.26
C PHE A 202 5.16 4.43 3.97
N LEU A 203 3.93 3.97 4.19
CA LEU A 203 2.74 4.79 3.96
C LEU A 203 2.61 5.93 4.96
N MET A 204 2.99 5.70 6.22
CA MET A 204 3.05 6.75 7.23
C MET A 204 4.15 7.78 6.95
N LEU A 205 5.10 7.50 6.08
CA LEU A 205 6.11 8.48 5.67
C LEU A 205 5.73 9.22 4.38
N THR A 206 5.00 8.57 3.48
CA THR A 206 4.80 9.07 2.11
C THR A 206 3.39 9.59 1.83
N SER A 207 2.37 9.05 2.47
CA SER A 207 0.97 9.25 2.08
C SER A 207 0.20 9.95 3.18
N HIS A 208 0.11 11.29 3.16
CA HIS A 208 -0.59 12.03 4.23
C HIS A 208 -2.11 12.06 4.01
N ASP A 209 -2.57 12.28 2.77
CA ASP A 209 -3.98 12.63 2.53
C ASP A 209 -4.89 11.41 2.28
N ASN A 210 -4.33 10.25 1.93
CA ASN A 210 -5.10 9.08 1.47
C ASN A 210 -4.59 7.74 2.02
N ILE A 211 -4.21 7.72 3.30
CA ILE A 211 -3.65 6.52 3.96
C ILE A 211 -4.61 5.32 3.89
N LEU A 212 -5.93 5.50 4.03
CA LEU A 212 -6.89 4.39 3.95
C LEU A 212 -6.81 3.69 2.59
N ARG A 213 -6.85 4.48 1.52
CA ARG A 213 -6.91 3.96 0.15
C ARG A 213 -5.67 3.14 -0.18
N PHE A 214 -4.50 3.62 0.25
CA PHE A 214 -3.23 2.99 -0.08
C PHE A 214 -2.78 1.94 0.94
N GLY A 215 -3.25 2.04 2.18
CA GLY A 215 -2.78 1.26 3.32
C GLY A 215 -3.64 0.08 3.73
N ILE A 216 -4.89 -0.02 3.26
CA ILE A 216 -5.79 -1.10 3.69
C ILE A 216 -5.17 -2.48 3.48
N GLY A 217 -4.47 -2.70 2.37
CA GLY A 217 -3.77 -3.96 2.09
C GLY A 217 -2.76 -4.28 3.20
N TYR A 218 -1.90 -3.33 3.56
CA TYR A 218 -0.87 -3.51 4.58
C TYR A 218 -1.41 -3.61 6.00
N PHE A 219 -2.43 -2.81 6.34
CA PHE A 219 -3.07 -2.86 7.65
C PHE A 219 -3.75 -4.21 7.91
N LEU A 220 -4.20 -4.92 6.87
CA LEU A 220 -4.85 -6.22 7.03
C LEU A 220 -3.87 -7.39 7.14
N ILE A 221 -2.63 -7.27 6.66
CA ILE A 221 -1.64 -8.37 6.69
C ILE A 221 -1.45 -8.90 8.11
N VAL A 222 -1.13 -8.01 9.07
CA VAL A 222 -0.78 -8.42 10.44
C VAL A 222 -1.99 -8.97 11.21
N PRO A 223 -3.17 -8.33 11.22
CA PRO A 223 -4.37 -8.89 11.84
C PRO A 223 -4.80 -10.23 11.23
N CYS A 224 -4.71 -10.39 9.90
CA CYS A 224 -4.99 -11.67 9.26
C CYS A 224 -4.00 -12.76 9.70
N TRP A 225 -2.71 -12.42 9.80
CA TRP A 225 -1.71 -13.34 10.33
C TRP A 225 -1.97 -13.73 11.79
N PHE A 226 -2.37 -12.77 12.63
CA PHE A 226 -2.80 -13.04 14.00
C PHE A 226 -3.99 -14.00 14.05
N ALA A 227 -4.98 -13.83 13.18
CA ALA A 227 -6.14 -14.73 13.09
C ALA A 227 -5.73 -16.15 12.69
N VAL A 228 -4.81 -16.31 11.73
CA VAL A 228 -4.25 -17.62 11.36
C VAL A 228 -3.48 -18.26 12.52
N TYR A 229 -2.73 -17.47 13.26
CA TYR A 229 -2.01 -17.96 14.44
C TYR A 229 -2.98 -18.49 15.52
N LEU A 230 -4.04 -17.73 15.81
CA LEU A 230 -5.07 -18.14 16.77
C LEU A 230 -5.81 -19.40 16.31
N SER A 231 -6.16 -19.51 15.04
CA SER A 231 -6.89 -20.67 14.52
C SER A 231 -6.05 -21.95 14.60
N LYS A 232 -4.75 -21.88 14.28
CA LYS A 232 -3.81 -23.01 14.46
C LYS A 232 -3.74 -23.44 15.92
N ARG A 233 -3.65 -22.49 16.86
CA ARG A 233 -3.58 -22.80 18.30
C ARG A 233 -4.88 -23.40 18.82
N ALA A 234 -6.03 -22.86 18.41
CA ALA A 234 -7.34 -23.40 18.77
C ALA A 234 -7.49 -24.84 18.28
N ALA A 235 -7.12 -25.12 17.03
CA ALA A 235 -7.12 -26.46 16.46
C ALA A 235 -6.21 -27.42 17.25
N TYR A 236 -5.01 -26.97 17.64
CA TYR A 236 -4.10 -27.76 18.48
C TYR A 236 -4.72 -28.12 19.84
N LEU A 237 -5.33 -27.15 20.54
CA LEU A 237 -5.96 -27.38 21.85
C LEU A 237 -7.17 -28.32 21.78
N ILE A 238 -7.96 -28.23 20.70
CA ILE A 238 -9.09 -29.15 20.46
C ILE A 238 -8.55 -30.58 20.26
N ARG A 239 -7.49 -30.72 19.45
CA ARG A 239 -6.88 -32.03 19.17
C ARG A 239 -6.21 -32.62 20.40
N SER A 240 -5.54 -31.82 21.23
CA SER A 240 -4.89 -32.31 22.46
C SER A 240 -5.92 -32.82 23.46
N ARG A 241 -7.01 -32.09 23.69
CA ARG A 241 -8.12 -32.54 24.55
C ARG A 241 -8.75 -33.85 24.07
N GLN A 242 -8.83 -34.05 22.76
CA GLN A 242 -9.37 -35.28 22.19
C GLN A 242 -8.40 -36.47 22.35
N SER A 243 -7.08 -36.20 22.33
CA SER A 243 -6.04 -37.21 22.54
C SER A 243 -5.91 -37.60 24.02
N ASP A 244 -5.98 -36.63 24.94
CA ASP A 244 -5.87 -36.87 26.39
C ASP A 244 -7.05 -37.68 26.95
N ARG A 245 -8.20 -37.70 26.27
CA ARG A 245 -9.30 -38.61 26.61
C ARG A 245 -8.96 -40.10 26.37
N LYS A 246 -7.85 -40.42 25.69
CA LYS A 246 -7.48 -41.79 25.34
C LYS A 246 -6.17 -42.29 25.97
N ALA A 247 -5.42 -41.48 26.73
CA ALA A 247 -4.14 -41.90 27.29
C ALA A 247 -3.89 -41.40 28.73
N LEU A 248 -3.31 -42.31 29.51
CA LEU A 248 -3.09 -42.34 30.96
C LEU A 248 -1.79 -41.58 31.38
N PRO A 249 -1.25 -41.85 32.59
CA PRO A 249 -1.23 -40.97 33.76
C PRO A 249 -0.14 -39.87 33.75
N LEU A 250 -0.38 -38.86 34.58
CA LEU A 250 0.49 -37.70 34.81
C LEU A 250 1.74 -38.08 35.62
N THR A 251 2.95 -37.86 35.09
CA THR A 251 4.12 -37.68 36.00
C THR A 251 5.26 -36.79 35.52
N GLU A 252 5.33 -36.30 34.28
CA GLU A 252 6.47 -35.45 33.86
C GLU A 252 6.11 -34.16 33.10
N ASN A 253 4.80 -33.91 32.88
CA ASN A 253 4.31 -32.80 32.07
C ASN A 253 4.05 -31.48 32.82
N GLN A 254 4.35 -31.38 34.12
CA GLN A 254 4.00 -30.19 34.91
C GLN A 254 4.85 -28.95 34.55
N MET A 255 6.10 -29.13 34.15
CA MET A 255 6.98 -27.99 33.79
C MET A 255 6.58 -27.37 32.44
N PHE A 256 6.21 -28.19 31.46
CA PHE A 256 5.67 -27.71 30.17
C PHE A 256 4.35 -26.96 30.37
N PHE A 257 3.54 -27.39 31.34
CA PHE A 257 2.28 -26.73 31.68
C PHE A 257 2.48 -25.33 32.26
N PHE A 258 3.53 -25.10 33.06
CA PHE A 258 3.78 -23.81 33.71
C PHE A 258 4.28 -22.74 32.75
N LEU A 259 5.23 -23.09 31.88
CA LEU A 259 5.69 -22.21 30.78
C LEU A 259 4.53 -21.86 29.83
N ASN A 260 3.67 -22.85 29.54
CA ASN A 260 2.49 -22.62 28.73
C ASN A 260 1.48 -21.70 29.45
N ARG A 261 1.36 -21.75 30.79
CA ARG A 261 0.45 -20.91 31.57
C ARG A 261 0.84 -19.43 31.56
N HIS A 262 2.11 -19.09 31.71
CA HIS A 262 2.58 -17.70 31.59
C HIS A 262 2.45 -17.17 30.16
N PHE A 263 2.69 -18.03 29.17
CA PHE A 263 2.50 -17.69 27.77
C PHE A 263 1.01 -17.44 27.44
N LEU A 264 0.12 -18.28 27.98
CA LEU A 264 -1.34 -18.12 27.92
C LEU A 264 -1.82 -16.83 28.59
N PHE A 265 -1.15 -16.38 29.66
CA PHE A 265 -1.47 -15.11 30.32
C PHE A 265 -1.21 -13.95 29.36
N TRP A 266 0.01 -13.83 28.81
CA TRP A 266 0.34 -12.76 27.85
C TRP A 266 -0.55 -12.77 26.61
N GLU A 267 -0.89 -13.94 26.09
CA GLU A 267 -1.84 -14.04 24.97
C GLU A 267 -3.24 -13.54 25.31
N LYS A 268 -3.73 -13.76 26.54
CA LYS A 268 -5.02 -13.21 26.97
C LYS A 268 -5.00 -11.69 27.00
N TYR A 269 -3.88 -11.07 27.40
CA TYR A 269 -3.72 -9.61 27.36
C TYR A 269 -3.62 -9.08 25.93
N VAL A 270 -2.85 -9.74 25.06
CA VAL A 270 -2.74 -9.35 23.65
C VAL A 270 -4.09 -9.47 22.94
N TYR A 271 -4.79 -10.58 23.16
CA TYR A 271 -6.14 -10.79 22.64
C TYR A 271 -7.13 -9.79 23.21
N GLY A 272 -7.14 -9.61 24.54
CA GLY A 272 -8.00 -8.66 25.22
C GLY A 272 -7.80 -7.24 24.71
N ALA A 273 -6.54 -6.80 24.56
CA ALA A 273 -6.19 -5.51 23.98
C ALA A 273 -6.66 -5.40 22.52
N THR A 274 -6.42 -6.42 21.69
CA THR A 274 -6.82 -6.41 20.28
C THR A 274 -8.34 -6.32 20.13
N VAL A 275 -9.09 -7.13 20.87
CA VAL A 275 -10.55 -7.10 20.88
C VAL A 275 -11.08 -5.79 21.45
N PHE A 276 -10.45 -5.27 22.50
CA PHE A 276 -10.79 -3.97 23.08
C PHE A 276 -10.61 -2.83 22.09
N PHE A 277 -9.46 -2.75 21.43
CA PHE A 277 -9.20 -1.71 20.43
C PHE A 277 -10.05 -1.88 19.17
N LEU A 278 -10.31 -3.12 18.73
CA LEU A 278 -11.26 -3.39 17.65
C LEU A 278 -12.68 -2.98 18.04
N GLY A 279 -13.08 -3.24 19.29
CA GLY A 279 -14.35 -2.82 19.87
C GLY A 279 -14.48 -1.30 19.91
N ILE A 280 -13.43 -0.58 20.29
CA ILE A 280 -13.36 0.89 20.23
C ILE A 280 -13.47 1.36 18.77
N ALA A 281 -12.73 0.76 17.84
CA ALA A 281 -12.79 1.13 16.42
C ALA A 281 -14.20 0.93 15.85
N LEU A 282 -14.85 -0.20 16.16
CA LEU A 282 -16.23 -0.46 15.78
C LEU A 282 -17.19 0.53 16.46
N ALA A 283 -17.03 0.79 17.76
CA ALA A 283 -17.85 1.77 18.48
C ALA A 283 -17.72 3.17 17.86
N ILE A 284 -16.52 3.61 17.50
CA ILE A 284 -16.28 4.88 16.79
C ILE A 284 -16.97 4.86 15.41
N CYS A 285 -16.84 3.76 14.66
CA CYS A 285 -17.50 3.59 13.36
C CYS A 285 -19.04 3.66 13.46
N PHE A 286 -19.63 3.08 14.51
CA PHE A 286 -21.08 3.03 14.73
C PHE A 286 -21.65 4.28 15.42
N HIS A 287 -20.89 4.94 16.29
CA HIS A 287 -21.35 6.11 17.05
C HIS A 287 -21.35 7.39 16.21
N GLN A 288 -20.49 7.47 15.20
CA GLN A 288 -20.46 8.63 14.31
C GLN A 288 -21.65 8.58 13.33
N PRO A 289 -22.24 9.73 12.93
CA PRO A 289 -23.16 9.83 11.79
C PRO A 289 -22.51 9.41 10.44
N PHE A 290 -21.28 8.91 10.50
CA PHE A 290 -20.45 8.38 9.45
C PHE A 290 -21.19 7.38 8.57
N LEU A 291 -21.81 6.32 9.11
CA LEU A 291 -22.49 5.31 8.28
C LEU A 291 -23.64 5.90 7.43
N LYS A 292 -24.26 7.00 7.87
CA LYS A 292 -25.32 7.68 7.10
C LYS A 292 -24.79 8.59 5.98
N LYS A 293 -23.53 9.04 6.04
CA LYS A 293 -22.91 9.94 5.04
C LYS A 293 -21.77 9.31 4.23
N SER A 294 -21.14 8.24 4.72
CA SER A 294 -19.82 7.83 4.24
C SER A 294 -19.83 6.84 3.07
N GLY A 295 -21.00 6.29 2.67
CA GLY A 295 -21.04 5.39 1.53
C GLY A 295 -20.03 4.24 1.65
N LEU A 296 -19.92 3.63 2.85
CA LEU A 296 -18.83 2.69 3.14
C LEU A 296 -18.81 1.48 2.18
N LEU A 297 -19.99 1.08 1.69
CA LEU A 297 -20.15 -0.02 0.73
C LEU A 297 -20.26 0.45 -0.72
N LEU A 298 -20.71 1.69 -0.93
CA LEU A 298 -21.01 2.25 -2.24
C LEU A 298 -20.51 3.69 -2.24
N PRO A 299 -19.63 4.07 -3.19
CA PRO A 299 -19.15 5.44 -3.27
C PRO A 299 -20.37 6.38 -3.29
N PRO A 300 -20.28 7.56 -2.64
CA PRO A 300 -21.37 8.53 -2.71
C PRO A 300 -21.70 8.79 -4.18
N LEU A 301 -22.99 9.00 -4.49
CA LEU A 301 -23.37 9.43 -5.82
C LEU A 301 -22.54 10.67 -6.15
N LEU A 302 -21.78 10.56 -7.24
CA LEU A 302 -21.00 11.65 -7.77
C LEU A 302 -21.95 12.84 -7.98
N PRO A 303 -21.61 14.05 -7.48
CA PRO A 303 -22.48 15.20 -7.65
C PRO A 303 -22.69 15.42 -9.15
N GLY A 304 -23.96 15.53 -9.56
CA GLY A 304 -24.29 15.84 -10.94
C GLY A 304 -23.83 17.26 -11.26
N ALA A 305 -22.98 17.41 -12.28
CA ALA A 305 -22.56 18.72 -12.76
C ALA A 305 -23.30 19.03 -14.06
N THR A 306 -23.85 20.25 -14.18
CA THR A 306 -24.32 20.74 -15.48
C THR A 306 -23.09 21.18 -16.26
N ILE A 307 -22.80 20.48 -17.36
CA ILE A 307 -21.66 20.79 -18.22
C ILE A 307 -22.14 21.75 -19.30
N LEU A 308 -21.41 22.83 -19.50
CA LEU A 308 -21.60 23.75 -20.61
C LEU A 308 -20.56 23.46 -21.70
N PHE A 309 -21.00 23.59 -22.93
CA PHE A 309 -20.13 23.56 -24.11
C PHE A 309 -19.89 25.00 -24.54
N GLN A 310 -18.62 25.35 -24.76
CA GLN A 310 -18.26 26.64 -25.33
C GLN A 310 -17.13 26.46 -26.33
N GLU A 311 -17.20 27.25 -27.38
CA GLU A 311 -16.15 27.37 -28.37
C GLU A 311 -15.49 28.73 -28.22
N VAL A 312 -14.19 28.74 -27.92
CA VAL A 312 -13.40 29.97 -27.84
C VAL A 312 -12.20 29.78 -28.75
N ASN A 313 -11.97 30.72 -29.66
CA ASN A 313 -10.83 30.70 -30.58
C ASN A 313 -10.68 29.38 -31.35
N GLN A 314 -11.78 28.81 -31.86
CA GLN A 314 -11.84 27.53 -32.59
C GLN A 314 -11.54 26.29 -31.74
N ILE A 315 -11.54 26.42 -30.40
CA ILE A 315 -11.36 25.33 -29.47
C ILE A 315 -12.69 25.06 -28.79
N SER A 316 -13.27 23.90 -29.08
CA SER A 316 -14.42 23.39 -28.37
C SER A 316 -13.98 22.73 -27.05
N PHE A 317 -14.44 23.24 -25.92
CA PHE A 317 -14.19 22.61 -24.62
C PHE A 317 -15.43 22.61 -23.75
N PHE A 318 -15.40 21.71 -22.77
CA PHE A 318 -16.43 21.60 -21.76
C PHE A 318 -15.98 22.30 -20.49
N TYR A 319 -16.89 22.96 -19.79
CA TYR A 319 -16.62 23.47 -18.44
C TYR A 319 -17.85 23.31 -17.54
N PRO A 320 -17.66 23.05 -16.25
CA PRO A 320 -18.76 22.87 -15.31
C PRO A 320 -19.41 24.23 -14.99
N LYS A 321 -20.76 24.29 -15.02
CA LYS A 321 -21.52 25.41 -14.47
C LYS A 321 -21.60 25.29 -12.96
N SER A 322 -20.51 25.62 -12.27
CA SER A 322 -20.41 25.54 -10.81
C SER A 322 -20.59 26.89 -10.11
N SER A 323 -21.14 26.85 -8.90
CA SER A 323 -21.04 27.93 -7.92
C SER A 323 -19.56 28.28 -7.68
N PRO A 324 -19.19 29.55 -7.40
CA PRO A 324 -17.79 29.97 -7.20
C PRO A 324 -16.98 29.15 -6.19
N GLN A 325 -17.67 28.43 -5.30
CA GLN A 325 -17.07 27.60 -4.25
C GLN A 325 -16.76 26.16 -4.68
N ASP A 326 -17.29 25.69 -5.83
CA ASP A 326 -17.14 24.31 -6.34
C ASP A 326 -16.29 24.23 -7.64
N LEU A 327 -15.70 25.35 -8.07
CA LEU A 327 -15.06 25.55 -9.38
C LEU A 327 -13.85 24.64 -9.68
N LEU A 328 -13.18 24.08 -8.67
CA LEU A 328 -11.86 23.49 -8.88
C LEU A 328 -11.86 22.05 -9.42
N ASN A 329 -12.95 21.29 -9.34
CA ASN A 329 -12.85 19.83 -9.47
C ASN A 329 -14.08 19.15 -10.07
N LEU A 330 -14.53 19.51 -11.28
CA LEU A 330 -15.62 18.77 -11.95
C LEU A 330 -15.30 18.32 -13.39
N CYS A 331 -14.09 18.58 -13.90
CA CYS A 331 -13.68 18.10 -15.22
C CYS A 331 -13.59 16.56 -15.34
N TRP A 332 -13.64 15.84 -14.22
CA TRP A 332 -13.75 14.36 -14.23
C TRP A 332 -15.12 13.87 -14.74
N TYR A 333 -16.12 14.73 -14.88
CA TYR A 333 -17.46 14.39 -15.34
C TYR A 333 -17.73 14.70 -16.83
N SER A 334 -16.83 15.41 -17.51
CA SER A 334 -16.99 15.83 -18.91
C SER A 334 -16.02 15.12 -19.86
N TYR A 335 -16.29 15.24 -21.17
CA TYR A 335 -15.33 14.82 -22.19
C TYR A 335 -14.15 15.79 -22.23
N LEU A 336 -12.94 15.28 -22.46
CA LEU A 336 -11.79 16.12 -22.74
C LEU A 336 -11.88 16.70 -24.16
N PRO A 337 -11.44 17.95 -24.38
CA PRO A 337 -10.79 18.84 -23.43
C PRO A 337 -11.79 19.52 -22.47
N CYS A 338 -11.42 19.60 -21.18
CA CYS A 338 -12.19 20.30 -20.15
C CYS A 338 -11.33 21.36 -19.45
N ALA A 339 -11.92 22.52 -19.16
CA ALA A 339 -11.29 23.60 -18.42
C ALA A 339 -12.13 23.99 -17.20
N ALA A 340 -11.48 24.45 -16.12
CA ALA A 340 -12.17 24.94 -14.93
C ALA A 340 -12.94 26.25 -15.21
N SER A 341 -12.41 27.08 -16.10
CA SER A 341 -13.06 28.30 -16.58
C SER A 341 -12.67 28.58 -18.04
N PRO A 342 -13.55 29.22 -18.82
CA PRO A 342 -13.18 29.71 -20.14
C PRO A 342 -12.08 30.77 -20.01
N ARG A 343 -10.98 30.59 -20.75
CA ARG A 343 -9.94 31.61 -20.90
C ARG A 343 -10.03 32.19 -22.31
N GLU A 344 -10.39 33.46 -22.41
CA GLU A 344 -10.61 34.15 -23.69
C GLU A 344 -9.33 34.33 -24.51
N ASN A 345 -8.18 34.36 -23.84
CA ASN A 345 -6.89 34.68 -24.45
C ASN A 345 -6.08 33.46 -24.90
N VAL A 346 -6.64 32.24 -24.77
CA VAL A 346 -5.92 31.02 -25.13
C VAL A 346 -6.27 30.61 -26.56
N VAL A 347 -5.27 30.36 -27.40
CA VAL A 347 -5.42 29.92 -28.80
C VAL A 347 -4.53 28.70 -29.05
N LEU A 348 -4.90 27.84 -30.00
CA LEU A 348 -4.00 26.76 -30.45
C LEU A 348 -2.73 27.37 -31.06
N ARG A 349 -1.58 26.78 -30.75
CA ARG A 349 -0.30 27.17 -31.36
C ARG A 349 -0.32 26.90 -32.86
N ASN A 350 -0.85 25.75 -33.27
CA ASN A 350 -1.09 25.38 -34.67
C ASN A 350 -2.51 24.78 -34.81
N PRO A 351 -3.47 25.50 -35.43
CA PRO A 351 -4.85 25.01 -35.58
C PRO A 351 -4.99 23.70 -36.36
N GLU A 352 -4.09 23.42 -37.31
CA GLU A 352 -4.17 22.22 -38.15
C GLU A 352 -3.79 20.93 -37.41
N GLU A 353 -2.91 21.04 -36.41
CA GLU A 353 -2.47 19.93 -35.55
C GLU A 353 -3.36 19.74 -34.31
N GLY A 354 -4.35 20.62 -34.12
CA GLY A 354 -5.29 20.58 -33.00
C GLY A 354 -4.61 20.74 -31.64
N VAL A 355 -5.16 20.07 -30.62
CA VAL A 355 -4.68 20.15 -29.23
C VAL A 355 -3.24 19.66 -29.05
N ALA A 356 -2.75 18.81 -29.96
CA ALA A 356 -1.39 18.25 -29.90
C ALA A 356 -0.29 19.30 -30.09
N ALA A 357 -0.57 20.38 -30.82
CA ALA A 357 0.38 21.50 -30.99
C ALA A 357 0.53 22.38 -29.75
N GLY A 358 -0.30 22.16 -28.72
CA GLY A 358 -0.33 22.97 -27.52
C GLY A 358 -1.01 24.32 -27.71
N PHE A 359 -0.88 25.17 -26.69
CA PHE A 359 -1.62 26.42 -26.57
C PHE A 359 -0.68 27.62 -26.42
N VAL A 360 -1.13 28.80 -26.83
CA VAL A 360 -0.45 30.10 -26.64
C VAL A 360 -1.42 31.10 -26.02
N ASN A 361 -0.92 31.95 -25.14
CA ASN A 361 -1.67 33.05 -24.54
C ASN A 361 -1.45 34.31 -25.39
N LYS A 362 -2.53 34.94 -25.87
CA LYS A 362 -2.48 36.17 -26.68
C LYS A 362 -2.68 37.43 -25.85
#